data_AF-A0A3N7CV19-F1
#
_entry.id   AF-A0A3N7CV19-F1
#
_cell.length_a   1.000
_cell.length_b   1.000
_cell.length_c   1.000
_cell.angle_alpha   90.00
_cell.angle_beta   90.00
_cell.angle_gamma   90.00
#
_symmetry.space_group_name_H-M   'P 1'
#
loop_
_entity.id
_entity.type
_entity.pdbx_description
1 polymer ?
#
loop_
_entity_poly.entity_id
_entity_poly.type
_entity_poly.pdbx_seq_one_letter_code
_entity_poly.pdbx_strand_id
1 'polypeptide(L)'
;MKKKSNPNKPAPYDLKKQWHWGRGMRQLRIADYLKDGRLLVPGEYTGEGPATDDGTGALRTVGGIQVGSADYETGMMWVGRKLRDGDLPGKPKS
;
A
#
# COMPACT_ATOMS: atom_id res chain seq x y z
N MET A 1 -0.71 -6.50 38.59
CA MET A 1 0.47 -6.79 37.75
C MET A 1 0.35 -6.03 36.43
N LYS A 2 1.26 -5.07 36.16
CA LYS A 2 1.28 -4.31 34.90
C LYS A 2 1.91 -5.17 33.79
N LYS A 3 1.14 -5.56 32.78
CA LYS A 3 1.69 -6.21 31.57
C LYS A 3 2.44 -5.16 30.76
N LYS A 4 3.77 -5.30 30.71
CA LYS A 4 4.67 -4.52 29.85
C LYS A 4 4.34 -4.85 28.40
N SER A 5 3.81 -3.88 27.66
CA SER A 5 3.68 -3.95 26.20
C SER A 5 5.09 -3.89 25.59
N ASN A 6 5.44 -4.95 24.87
CA ASN A 6 6.71 -5.06 24.15
C ASN A 6 6.79 -3.93 23.10
N PRO A 7 7.81 -3.06 23.09
CA PRO A 7 7.81 -1.86 22.25
C PRO A 7 8.25 -2.09 20.80
N ASN A 8 8.24 -3.33 20.28
CA ASN A 8 8.88 -3.60 18.99
C ASN A 8 8.20 -4.69 18.14
N LYS A 9 6.87 -4.71 18.11
CA LYS A 9 6.17 -5.35 16.99
C LYS A 9 5.64 -4.22 16.11
N PRO A 10 6.00 -4.14 14.81
CA PRO A 10 5.27 -3.24 13.91
C PRO A 10 3.79 -3.58 14.08
N ALA A 11 3.00 -2.58 14.46
CA ALA A 11 1.57 -2.75 14.63
C ALA A 11 1.04 -3.41 13.35
N PRO A 12 0.11 -4.39 13.45
CA PRO A 12 -0.47 -5.00 12.27
C PRO A 12 -0.96 -3.89 11.37
N TYR A 13 -0.51 -3.96 10.11
CA TYR A 13 -0.75 -2.96 9.07
C TYR A 13 -2.23 -2.57 9.05
N ASP A 14 -2.54 -1.41 9.63
CA ASP A 14 -3.93 -0.99 9.86
C ASP A 14 -4.50 -0.35 8.59
N LEU A 15 -5.07 -1.20 7.74
CA LEU A 15 -5.80 -0.83 6.52
C LEU A 15 -6.88 0.25 6.76
N LYS A 16 -7.42 0.41 7.98
CA LYS A 16 -8.41 1.47 8.26
C LYS A 16 -7.78 2.87 8.34
N LYS A 17 -6.51 2.98 8.75
CA LYS A 17 -5.74 4.24 8.64
C LYS A 17 -5.37 4.56 7.20
N GLN A 18 -5.56 3.60 6.30
CA GLN A 18 -5.33 3.72 4.86
C GLN A 18 -6.59 4.07 4.09
N TRP A 19 -7.51 4.84 4.68
CA TRP A 19 -8.71 5.36 4.00
C TRP A 19 -8.46 5.96 2.60
N HIS A 20 -7.23 6.40 2.31
CA HIS A 20 -6.80 6.91 0.99
C HIS A 20 -6.65 5.80 -0.08
N TRP A 21 -6.87 4.55 0.29
CA TRP A 21 -6.58 3.32 -0.45
C TRP A 21 -7.88 2.56 -0.75
N GLY A 22 -8.96 3.30 -1.01
CA GLY A 22 -10.31 2.78 -1.28
C GLY A 22 -10.44 1.99 -2.60
N ARG A 23 -11.67 1.94 -3.15
CA ARG A 23 -12.12 1.16 -4.33
C ARG A 23 -11.23 1.17 -5.60
N GLY A 24 -10.26 2.08 -5.70
CA GLY A 24 -9.29 2.13 -6.81
C GLY A 24 -8.10 1.18 -6.67
N MET A 25 -7.96 0.50 -5.52
CA MET A 25 -6.90 -0.48 -5.30
C MET A 25 -7.25 -1.85 -5.86
N ARG A 26 -6.25 -2.49 -6.45
CA ARG A 26 -6.28 -3.86 -6.96
C ARG A 26 -5.35 -4.70 -6.12
N GLN A 27 -5.78 -5.92 -5.85
CA GLN A 27 -4.92 -6.92 -5.26
C GLN A 27 -4.17 -7.65 -6.37
N LEU A 28 -2.86 -7.75 -6.24
CA LEU A 28 -1.96 -8.39 -7.19
C LEU A 28 -1.03 -9.35 -6.44
N ARG A 29 -0.45 -10.34 -7.12
CA ARG A 29 0.57 -11.21 -6.52
C ARG A 29 1.93 -10.57 -6.64
N ILE A 30 2.72 -10.59 -5.57
CA ILE A 30 4.09 -10.03 -5.58
C ILE A 30 4.97 -10.75 -6.60
N ALA A 31 4.83 -12.07 -6.72
CA ALA A 31 5.66 -12.90 -7.61
C ALA A 31 5.61 -12.47 -9.08
N ASP A 32 4.47 -11.93 -9.55
CA ASP A 32 4.30 -11.51 -10.94
C ASP A 32 5.10 -10.22 -11.26
N TYR A 33 5.52 -9.50 -10.24
CA TYR A 33 6.19 -8.19 -10.33
C TYR A 33 7.57 -8.18 -9.66
N LEU A 34 8.02 -9.34 -9.18
CA LEU A 34 9.33 -9.50 -8.58
C LEU A 34 10.36 -9.80 -9.68
N LYS A 35 11.29 -8.86 -9.91
CA LYS A 35 12.36 -9.00 -10.89
C LYS A 35 13.70 -8.81 -10.21
N ASP A 36 14.58 -9.81 -10.31
CA ASP A 36 15.92 -9.78 -9.69
C ASP A 36 15.91 -9.44 -8.19
N GLY A 37 14.89 -9.94 -7.48
CA GLY A 37 14.69 -9.68 -6.04
C GLY A 37 14.14 -8.29 -5.71
N ARG A 38 13.79 -7.48 -6.72
CA ARG A 38 13.16 -6.17 -6.54
C ARG A 38 11.71 -6.20 -7.00
N LEU A 39 10.82 -5.70 -6.16
CA LEU A 39 9.43 -5.52 -6.52
C LEU A 39 9.29 -4.26 -7.37
N LEU A 40 8.85 -4.42 -8.62
CA LEU A 40 8.65 -3.34 -9.56
C LEU A 40 7.23 -3.37 -10.12
N VAL A 41 6.43 -2.38 -9.75
CA VAL A 41 5.05 -2.26 -10.17
C VAL A 41 4.93 -1.21 -11.29
N PRO A 42 4.42 -1.56 -12.48
CA PRO A 42 4.22 -0.63 -13.57
C PRO A 42 3.23 0.49 -13.24
N GLY A 43 3.41 1.64 -13.89
CA GLY A 43 2.56 2.82 -13.67
C GLY A 43 1.10 2.65 -14.08
N GLU A 44 0.78 1.67 -14.91
CA GLU A 44 -0.60 1.35 -15.31
C GLU A 44 -1.47 0.88 -14.12
N TYR A 45 -0.85 0.31 -13.08
CA TYR A 45 -1.53 -0.15 -11.87
C TYR A 45 -1.57 0.93 -10.79
N THR A 46 -0.58 1.81 -10.76
CA THR A 46 -0.44 2.84 -9.72
C THR A 46 -1.09 4.17 -10.11
N GLY A 47 -1.35 4.43 -11.39
CA GLY A 47 -1.91 5.69 -11.90
C GLY A 47 -1.02 6.94 -11.75
N GLU A 48 0.12 6.83 -11.07
CA GLU A 48 1.05 7.95 -10.78
C GLU A 48 2.45 7.71 -11.41
N GLY A 49 2.75 6.48 -11.85
CA GLY A 49 4.05 6.08 -12.40
C GLY A 49 4.61 4.82 -11.76
N PRO A 50 5.72 4.27 -12.28
CA PRO A 50 6.29 3.04 -11.73
C PRO A 50 6.62 3.18 -10.24
N ALA A 51 6.39 2.11 -9.49
CA ALA A 51 6.61 2.06 -8.05
C ALA A 51 7.44 0.86 -7.63
N THR A 52 8.19 1.03 -6.55
CA THR A 52 9.02 -0.03 -5.95
C THR A 52 8.75 -0.10 -4.45
N ASP A 53 9.03 -1.26 -3.86
CA ASP A 53 9.05 -1.41 -2.41
C ASP A 53 10.19 -0.58 -1.78
N ASP A 54 9.91 0.07 -0.65
CA ASP A 54 10.88 0.90 0.09
C ASP A 54 11.62 0.13 1.20
N GLY A 55 11.52 -1.21 1.22
CA GLY A 55 12.08 -2.09 2.24
C GLY A 55 11.18 -2.28 3.47
N THR A 56 10.08 -1.52 3.57
CA THR A 56 9.13 -1.60 4.69
C THR A 56 7.79 -2.24 4.32
N GLY A 57 7.63 -2.68 3.08
CA GLY A 57 6.36 -3.14 2.53
C GLY A 57 5.52 -2.01 1.92
N ALA A 58 6.03 -0.78 1.82
CA ALA A 58 5.33 0.32 1.17
C ALA A 58 5.81 0.50 -0.28
N LEU A 59 4.86 0.52 -1.22
CA LEU A 59 5.13 0.77 -2.63
C LEU A 59 5.11 2.27 -2.90
N ARG A 60 6.25 2.79 -3.33
CA ARG A 60 6.44 4.22 -3.61
C ARG A 60 6.90 4.44 -5.04
N THR A 61 6.36 5.50 -5.66
CA THR A 61 6.87 6.00 -6.93
C THR A 61 8.21 6.71 -6.75
N VAL A 62 8.91 6.99 -7.85
CA VAL A 62 10.14 7.80 -7.87
C VAL A 62 9.94 9.17 -7.19
N GLY A 63 8.73 9.75 -7.30
CA GLY A 63 8.36 11.00 -6.63
C GLY A 63 8.09 10.88 -5.12
N GLY A 64 8.30 9.71 -4.52
CA GLY A 64 8.08 9.45 -3.08
C GLY A 64 6.62 9.24 -2.68
N ILE A 65 5.69 9.26 -3.64
CA ILE A 65 4.26 9.05 -3.40
C ILE A 65 4.01 7.58 -3.14
N GLN A 66 3.40 7.27 -2.00
CA GLN A 66 2.94 5.92 -1.68
C GLN A 66 1.66 5.60 -2.46
N VAL A 67 1.69 4.50 -3.21
CA VAL A 67 0.63 4.06 -4.15
C VAL A 67 0.15 2.64 -3.86
N GLY A 68 0.69 2.01 -2.82
CA GLY A 68 0.38 0.63 -2.51
C GLY A 68 1.24 0.07 -1.39
N SER A 69 1.04 -1.21 -1.12
CA SER A 69 1.80 -1.99 -0.16
C SER A 69 1.92 -3.44 -0.57
N ALA A 70 3.01 -4.05 -0.12
CA ALA A 70 3.31 -5.45 -0.28
C ALA A 70 3.22 -6.14 1.07
N ASP A 71 2.52 -7.26 1.10
CA ASP A 71 2.49 -8.22 2.19
C ASP A 71 3.21 -9.48 1.74
N TYR A 72 4.48 -9.58 2.15
CA TYR A 72 5.35 -10.70 1.82
C TYR A 72 5.00 -11.98 2.58
N GLU A 73 4.24 -11.90 3.69
CA GLU A 73 3.78 -13.09 4.41
C GLU A 73 2.69 -13.81 3.60
N THR A 74 1.78 -13.03 3.00
CA THR A 74 0.71 -13.60 2.15
C THR A 74 1.10 -13.71 0.67
N GLY A 75 2.20 -13.07 0.25
CA GLY A 75 2.63 -13.00 -1.15
C GLY A 75 1.77 -12.08 -2.02
N MET A 76 0.94 -11.23 -1.40
CA MET A 76 -0.01 -10.35 -2.05
C MET A 76 0.39 -8.89 -1.88
N MET A 77 -0.02 -8.05 -2.82
CA MET A 77 0.14 -6.60 -2.71
C MET A 77 -1.14 -5.88 -3.11
N TRP A 78 -1.35 -4.72 -2.52
CA TRP A 78 -2.41 -3.79 -2.87
C TRP A 78 -1.79 -2.60 -3.59
N VAL A 79 -2.26 -2.32 -4.80
CA VAL A 79 -1.74 -1.23 -5.64
C VAL A 79 -2.91 -0.46 -6.21
N GLY A 80 -2.83 0.86 -6.21
CA GLY A 80 -3.80 1.68 -6.93
C GLY A 80 -3.35 3.11 -7.08
N ARG A 81 -4.20 3.90 -7.73
CA ARG A 81 -4.02 5.35 -7.79
C ARG A 81 -4.25 6.00 -6.44
N LYS A 82 -3.47 7.04 -6.15
CA LYS A 82 -3.76 7.94 -5.04
C LYS A 82 -5.15 8.54 -5.27
N LEU A 83 -6.05 8.39 -4.30
CA LEU A 83 -7.35 9.05 -4.36
C LEU A 83 -7.15 10.57 -4.30
N ARG A 84 -7.73 11.29 -5.26
CA ARG A 84 -7.72 12.75 -5.29
C ARG A 84 -8.88 13.31 -4.50
N ASP A 85 -8.79 14.57 -4.10
CA ASP A 85 -9.93 15.27 -3.51
C ASP A 85 -11.12 15.24 -4.50
N GLY A 86 -12.22 14.59 -4.09
CA GLY A 86 -13.39 14.32 -4.92
C GLY A 86 -13.57 12.87 -5.39
N ASP A 87 -12.55 12.01 -5.28
CA ASP A 87 -12.65 10.58 -5.62
C ASP A 87 -13.36 9.76 -4.53
N LEU A 88 -13.29 10.24 -3.30
CA LEU A 88 -14.03 9.66 -2.18
C LEU A 88 -15.46 10.20 -2.22
N PRO A 89 -16.50 9.35 -2.09
CA PRO A 89 -17.83 9.86 -1.84
C PRO A 89 -17.74 10.78 -0.62
N GLY A 90 -18.22 12.02 -0.77
CA GLY A 90 -18.26 12.96 0.35
C GLY A 90 -18.86 12.26 1.57
N LYS A 91 -18.33 12.57 2.76
CA LYS A 91 -18.90 12.06 4.03
C LYS A 91 -20.42 12.12 3.90
N PRO A 92 -21.17 11.03 4.18
CA PRO A 92 -22.62 11.08 4.13
C PRO A 92 -23.04 12.27 4.98
N LYS A 93 -23.70 13.24 4.35
CA LYS A 93 -24.31 14.35 5.09
C LYS A 93 -25.40 13.70 5.93
N SER A 94 -25.11 13.50 7.22
CA SER A 94 -26.15 13.29 8.24
C SER A 94 -27.05 14.52 8.31
#